data_AF-A0AAE5TVH7-F1
#
_entry.id   AF-A0AAE5TVH7-F1
#
_cell.length_a   1.000
_cell.length_b   1.000
_cell.length_c   1.000
_cell.angle_alpha   90.00
_cell.angle_beta   90.00
_cell.angle_gamma   90.00
#
_symmetry.space_group_name_H-M   'P 1'
#
loop_
_entity.id
_entity.type
_entity.pdbx_description
1 polymer ?
#
loop_
_entity_poly.entity_id
_entity_poly.type
_entity_poly.pdbx_seq_one_letter_code
_entity_poly.pdbx_strand_id
1 'polypeptide(L)'
;MLALARVWTWVGTAFIPLAITWALFVQNALPVAPPAQGVLISRGYWGLVITLLTAAVLVWALGLYVGQARTRRDVLLIPPNTNFEEMDARSPLVSLATAVTFCAFIIAALAIFGSRYATSEIYDWNAPVPLSNDFWVSRTIAHQHGCVSPPCFAISQRMNADHTPIFGVHEYVLYVTDGILFLLLLGLATGVIYLAMVSFRSVPSSAAEPEH
;
A
#
# COMPACT_ATOMS: atom_id res chain seq x y z
N MET A 1 -11.99 -1.84 -21.31
CA MET A 1 -12.91 -1.84 -20.15
C MET A 1 -12.93 -3.16 -19.40
N LEU A 2 -13.26 -4.32 -20.01
CA LEU A 2 -13.32 -5.62 -19.31
C LEU A 2 -11.99 -6.01 -18.61
N ALA A 3 -10.85 -5.86 -19.30
CA ALA A 3 -9.55 -6.16 -18.70
C ALA A 3 -9.26 -5.31 -17.44
N LEU A 4 -9.64 -4.03 -17.45
CA LEU A 4 -9.48 -3.14 -16.29
C LEU A 4 -10.40 -3.54 -15.13
N ALA A 5 -11.64 -3.94 -15.43
CA ALA A 5 -12.58 -4.44 -14.43
C ALA A 5 -12.09 -5.75 -13.79
N ARG A 6 -11.45 -6.64 -14.58
CA ARG A 6 -10.82 -7.86 -14.06
C ARG A 6 -9.63 -7.56 -13.15
N VAL A 7 -8.72 -6.66 -13.56
CA VAL A 7 -7.60 -6.23 -12.73
C VAL A 7 -8.10 -5.64 -11.42
N TRP A 8 -9.06 -4.72 -11.48
CA TRP A 8 -9.71 -4.11 -10.31
C TRP A 8 -10.26 -5.17 -9.36
N THR A 9 -11.05 -6.10 -9.89
CA THR A 9 -11.70 -7.16 -9.11
C THR A 9 -10.65 -8.08 -8.49
N TRP A 10 -9.75 -8.64 -9.29
CA TRP A 10 -8.77 -9.64 -8.83
C TRP A 10 -7.83 -9.07 -7.78
N VAL A 11 -7.26 -7.89 -8.03
CA VAL A 11 -6.32 -7.23 -7.12
C VAL A 11 -7.01 -6.91 -5.80
N GLY A 12 -8.22 -6.33 -5.84
CA GLY A 12 -8.94 -5.99 -4.62
C GLY A 12 -9.39 -7.22 -3.83
N THR A 13 -9.89 -8.27 -4.49
CA THR A 13 -10.29 -9.51 -3.81
C THR A 13 -9.12 -10.28 -3.22
N ALA A 14 -7.96 -10.28 -3.88
CA ALA A 14 -6.75 -10.92 -3.36
C ALA A 14 -6.17 -10.14 -2.17
N PHE A 15 -6.30 -8.82 -2.16
CA PHE A 15 -5.78 -7.96 -1.10
C PHE A 15 -6.51 -8.14 0.23
N ILE A 16 -7.85 -8.25 0.24
CA ILE A 16 -8.63 -8.35 1.48
C ILE A 16 -8.14 -9.46 2.43
N PRO A 17 -8.05 -10.74 2.02
CA PRO A 17 -7.59 -11.81 2.91
C PRO A 17 -6.11 -11.63 3.29
N LEU A 18 -5.30 -11.09 2.38
CA LEU A 18 -3.89 -10.79 2.65
C LEU A 18 -3.75 -9.70 3.72
N ALA A 19 -4.56 -8.64 3.64
CA ALA A 19 -4.58 -7.53 4.60
C ALA A 19 -5.05 -8.00 5.98
N ILE A 20 -6.09 -8.84 6.05
CA ILE A 20 -6.57 -9.46 7.30
C ILE A 20 -5.47 -10.31 7.92
N THR A 21 -4.91 -11.23 7.13
CA THR A 21 -3.86 -12.15 7.56
C THR A 21 -2.66 -11.37 8.07
N TRP A 22 -2.21 -10.38 7.30
CA TRP A 22 -1.10 -9.50 7.68
C TRP A 22 -1.40 -8.71 8.96
N ALA A 23 -2.59 -8.14 9.12
CA ALA A 23 -2.99 -7.43 10.33
C ALA A 23 -2.91 -8.36 11.57
N LEU A 24 -3.39 -9.60 11.46
CA LEU A 24 -3.27 -10.61 12.52
C LEU A 24 -1.80 -10.95 12.82
N PHE A 25 -0.95 -11.08 11.79
CA PHE A 25 0.48 -11.34 11.90
C PHE A 25 1.26 -10.19 12.56
N VAL A 26 0.86 -8.93 12.34
CA VAL A 26 1.48 -7.74 12.96
C VAL A 26 0.95 -7.50 14.37
N GLN A 27 -0.28 -7.90 14.67
CA GLN A 27 -0.90 -7.77 15.99
C GLN A 27 -0.55 -8.89 16.98
N ASN A 28 0.41 -9.77 16.65
CA ASN A 28 0.83 -10.90 17.50
C ASN A 28 -0.29 -11.92 17.81
N ALA A 29 -1.30 -12.06 16.94
CA ALA A 29 -2.44 -12.93 17.23
C ALA A 29 -2.17 -14.44 17.07
N LEU A 30 -0.95 -14.88 16.74
CA LEU A 30 -0.66 -16.24 16.27
C LEU A 30 0.48 -17.04 16.96
N PRO A 31 1.44 -16.47 17.70
CA PRO A 31 2.48 -17.29 18.36
C PRO A 31 2.37 -17.37 19.89
N VAL A 32 2.78 -18.53 20.43
CA VAL A 32 2.90 -18.87 21.88
C VAL A 32 3.94 -17.99 22.61
N ALA A 33 4.82 -17.31 21.86
CA ALA A 33 5.74 -16.30 22.36
C ALA A 33 5.81 -15.12 21.37
N PRO A 34 5.87 -13.86 21.84
CA PRO A 34 5.94 -12.71 20.95
C PRO A 34 7.23 -12.75 20.12
N PRO A 35 7.17 -12.59 18.78
CA PRO A 35 8.36 -12.52 17.95
C PRO A 35 9.20 -11.30 18.36
N ALA A 36 10.53 -11.40 18.18
CA ALA A 36 11.42 -10.27 18.42
C ALA A 36 10.92 -9.03 17.66
N GLN A 37 10.90 -7.86 18.30
CA GLN A 37 10.34 -6.61 17.76
C GLN A 37 10.82 -6.30 16.33
N GLY A 38 12.04 -6.70 15.96
CA GLY A 38 12.56 -6.39 14.63
C GLY A 38 11.90 -7.18 13.50
N VAL A 39 11.39 -8.37 13.79
CA VAL A 39 10.60 -9.16 12.84
C VAL A 39 9.26 -8.48 12.58
N LEU A 40 8.67 -7.82 13.60
CA LEU A 40 7.39 -7.11 13.48
C LEU A 40 7.49 -5.90 12.58
N ILE A 41 8.59 -5.15 12.65
CA ILE A 41 8.77 -3.97 11.80
C ILE A 41 9.06 -4.37 10.36
N SER A 42 9.90 -5.37 10.10
CA SER A 42 10.13 -5.86 8.73
C SER A 42 8.83 -6.39 8.10
N ARG A 43 8.00 -7.10 8.88
CA ARG A 43 6.64 -7.49 8.47
C ARG A 43 5.75 -6.28 8.22
N GLY A 44 5.83 -5.28 9.09
CA GLY A 44 5.13 -4.01 8.95
C GLY A 44 5.44 -3.34 7.62
N TYR A 45 6.73 -3.17 7.34
CA TYR A 45 7.24 -2.57 6.10
C TYR A 45 6.72 -3.28 4.85
N TRP A 46 6.85 -4.61 4.77
CA TRP A 46 6.37 -5.36 3.61
C TRP A 46 4.85 -5.27 3.45
N GLY A 47 4.10 -5.21 4.55
CA GLY A 47 2.66 -4.93 4.49
C GLY A 47 2.33 -3.55 3.97
N LEU A 48 3.10 -2.53 4.38
CA LEU A 48 2.94 -1.19 3.83
C LEU A 48 3.25 -1.16 2.33
N VAL A 49 4.35 -1.78 1.90
CA VAL A 49 4.73 -1.91 0.48
C VAL A 49 3.58 -2.54 -0.32
N ILE A 50 3.05 -3.67 0.14
CA ILE A 50 1.94 -4.35 -0.54
C ILE A 50 0.69 -3.47 -0.55
N THR A 51 0.36 -2.82 0.58
CA THR A 51 -0.82 -1.94 0.69
C THR A 51 -0.73 -0.74 -0.26
N LEU A 52 0.42 -0.06 -0.32
CA LEU A 52 0.64 1.06 -1.22
C LEU A 52 0.65 0.62 -2.69
N LEU A 53 1.27 -0.52 -2.99
CA LEU A 53 1.26 -1.10 -4.34
C LEU A 53 -0.17 -1.43 -4.78
N THR A 54 -0.95 -2.11 -3.94
CA THR A 54 -2.36 -2.42 -4.21
C THR A 54 -3.17 -1.14 -4.40
N ALA A 55 -3.01 -0.15 -3.52
CA ALA A 55 -3.72 1.11 -3.61
C ALA A 55 -3.40 1.83 -4.94
N ALA A 56 -2.12 1.90 -5.31
CA ALA A 56 -1.70 2.50 -6.57
C ALA A 56 -2.31 1.76 -7.77
N VAL A 57 -2.23 0.43 -7.80
CA VAL A 57 -2.80 -0.39 -8.90
C VAL A 57 -4.32 -0.19 -9.01
N LEU A 58 -5.05 -0.22 -7.88
CA LEU A 58 -6.50 -0.05 -7.88
C LEU A 58 -6.91 1.35 -8.33
N VAL A 59 -6.25 2.40 -7.83
CA VAL A 59 -6.53 3.78 -8.23
C VAL A 59 -6.24 4.00 -9.71
N TRP A 60 -5.14 3.46 -10.24
CA TRP A 60 -4.83 3.53 -11.67
C TRP A 60 -5.84 2.76 -12.52
N ALA A 61 -6.20 1.54 -12.12
CA ALA A 61 -7.21 0.75 -12.81
C ALA A 61 -8.56 1.49 -12.84
N LEU A 62 -8.96 2.10 -11.73
CA LEU A 62 -10.17 2.92 -11.62
C LEU A 62 -10.09 4.16 -12.51
N GLY A 63 -9.00 4.93 -12.47
CA GLY A 63 -8.82 6.12 -13.30
C GLY A 63 -8.86 5.80 -14.79
N LEU A 64 -8.16 4.74 -15.22
CA LEU A 64 -8.18 4.29 -16.62
C LEU A 64 -9.57 3.82 -17.04
N TYR A 65 -10.29 3.14 -16.15
CA TYR A 65 -11.66 2.71 -16.39
C TYR A 65 -12.60 3.91 -16.54
N VAL A 66 -12.59 4.86 -15.60
CA VAL A 66 -13.40 6.09 -15.64
C VAL A 66 -13.13 6.88 -16.91
N GLY A 67 -11.86 7.01 -17.32
CA GLY A 67 -11.49 7.69 -18.56
C GLY A 67 -12.11 7.02 -19.81
N GLN A 68 -12.07 5.69 -19.87
CA GLN A 68 -12.70 4.93 -20.97
C GLN A 68 -14.23 5.02 -20.92
N ALA A 69 -14.83 4.86 -19.74
CA ALA A 69 -16.27 4.92 -19.52
C ALA A 69 -16.83 6.28 -19.94
N ARG A 70 -16.16 7.39 -19.59
CA ARG A 70 -16.56 8.74 -20.02
C ARG A 70 -16.44 8.95 -21.52
N THR A 71 -15.38 8.45 -22.13
CA THR A 71 -15.21 8.54 -23.60
C THR A 71 -16.33 7.82 -24.34
N ARG A 72 -16.84 6.73 -23.76
CA ARG A 72 -17.95 5.93 -24.31
C ARG A 72 -19.34 6.37 -23.83
N ARG A 73 -19.43 7.40 -22.97
CA ARG A 73 -20.67 7.86 -22.32
C ARG A 73 -21.39 6.74 -21.56
N ASP A 74 -20.64 5.82 -20.94
CA ASP A 74 -21.20 4.80 -20.05
C ASP A 74 -21.88 5.47 -18.85
N VAL A 75 -23.05 4.95 -18.46
CA VAL A 75 -23.83 5.43 -17.30
C VAL A 75 -23.10 5.15 -15.98
N LEU A 76 -22.31 4.06 -15.93
CA LEU A 76 -21.60 3.60 -14.75
C LEU A 76 -20.10 3.87 -14.89
N LEU A 77 -19.57 4.72 -14.00
CA LEU A 77 -18.14 5.09 -13.98
C LEU A 77 -17.30 4.20 -13.07
N ILE A 78 -17.92 3.33 -12.28
CA ILE A 78 -17.22 2.41 -11.37
C ILE A 78 -17.05 1.06 -12.09
N PRO A 79 -15.86 0.42 -12.03
CA PRO A 79 -15.66 -0.90 -12.59
C PRO A 79 -16.59 -1.92 -11.91
N PRO A 80 -17.27 -2.78 -12.69
CA PRO A 80 -18.07 -3.85 -12.12
C PRO A 80 -17.17 -4.89 -11.46
N ASN A 81 -17.72 -5.57 -10.46
CA ASN A 81 -17.06 -6.69 -9.83
C ASN A 81 -17.23 -7.95 -10.70
N THR A 82 -16.20 -8.32 -11.46
CA THR A 82 -16.29 -9.39 -12.46
C THR A 82 -16.46 -10.80 -11.88
N ASN A 83 -16.44 -10.95 -10.54
CA ASN A 83 -16.77 -12.22 -9.89
C ASN A 83 -18.28 -12.37 -9.62
N PHE A 84 -19.02 -11.26 -9.60
CA PHE A 84 -20.46 -11.24 -9.27
C PHE A 84 -21.32 -10.62 -10.38
N GLU A 85 -20.73 -9.83 -11.27
CA GLU A 85 -21.42 -9.07 -12.31
C GLU A 85 -20.86 -9.44 -13.70
N GLU A 86 -21.77 -9.76 -14.62
CA GLU A 86 -21.46 -9.81 -16.05
C GLU A 86 -21.49 -8.40 -16.65
N MET A 87 -20.77 -8.17 -17.76
CA MET A 87 -20.63 -6.85 -18.37
C MET A 87 -21.97 -6.20 -18.74
N ASP A 88 -22.99 -7.01 -19.01
CA ASP A 88 -24.30 -6.59 -19.51
C ASP A 88 -25.36 -6.46 -18.39
N ALA A 89 -25.07 -6.99 -17.20
CA ALA A 89 -25.95 -6.99 -16.03
C ALA A 89 -25.29 -6.29 -14.83
N ARG A 90 -24.84 -5.05 -15.05
CA ARG A 90 -24.15 -4.26 -14.01
C ARG A 90 -25.13 -3.63 -13.02
N SER A 91 -24.82 -3.74 -11.74
CA SER A 91 -25.53 -3.12 -10.63
C SER A 91 -24.70 -1.97 -10.02
N PRO A 92 -25.20 -0.73 -10.03
CA PRO A 92 -24.51 0.40 -9.39
C PRO A 92 -24.23 0.14 -7.91
N LEU A 93 -25.13 -0.57 -7.24
CA LEU A 93 -25.01 -0.89 -5.82
C LEU A 93 -23.83 -1.83 -5.55
N VAL A 94 -23.67 -2.89 -6.35
CA VAL A 94 -22.59 -3.88 -6.18
C VAL A 94 -21.24 -3.27 -6.51
N SER A 95 -21.17 -2.50 -7.61
CA SER A 95 -19.97 -1.78 -8.01
C SER A 95 -19.52 -0.76 -6.94
N LEU A 96 -20.46 0.04 -6.41
CA LEU A 96 -20.18 1.00 -5.34
C LEU A 96 -19.76 0.30 -4.03
N ALA A 97 -20.47 -0.74 -3.62
CA ALA A 97 -20.14 -1.51 -2.42
C ALA A 97 -18.73 -2.13 -2.51
N THR A 98 -18.35 -2.63 -3.69
CA THR A 98 -17.01 -3.16 -3.95
C THR A 98 -15.95 -2.06 -3.79
N ALA A 99 -16.17 -0.88 -4.39
CA ALA A 99 -15.24 0.24 -4.29
C ALA A 99 -15.07 0.74 -2.84
N VAL A 100 -16.17 0.89 -2.10
CA VAL A 100 -16.15 1.27 -0.68
C VAL A 100 -15.39 0.24 0.14
N THR A 101 -15.63 -1.06 -0.09
CA THR A 101 -14.95 -2.14 0.63
C THR A 101 -13.44 -2.10 0.40
N PHE A 102 -12.98 -1.98 -0.85
CA PHE A 102 -11.55 -1.91 -1.15
C PHE A 102 -10.89 -0.69 -0.49
N CYS A 103 -11.54 0.48 -0.55
CA CYS A 103 -11.05 1.69 0.11
C CYS A 103 -10.95 1.52 1.63
N ALA A 104 -11.98 0.96 2.26
CA ALA A 104 -12.01 0.74 3.70
C ALA A 104 -10.89 -0.18 4.16
N PHE A 105 -10.62 -1.27 3.44
CA PHE A 105 -9.52 -2.20 3.77
C PHE A 105 -8.14 -1.55 3.61
N ILE A 106 -7.92 -0.73 2.58
CA ILE A 106 -6.66 0.02 2.41
C ILE A 106 -6.46 1.00 3.56
N ILE A 107 -7.49 1.78 3.90
CA ILE A 107 -7.42 2.77 5.00
C ILE A 107 -7.17 2.06 6.34
N ALA A 108 -7.86 0.95 6.61
CA ALA A 108 -7.66 0.16 7.82
C ALA A 108 -6.23 -0.40 7.90
N ALA A 109 -5.70 -0.96 6.80
CA ALA A 109 -4.33 -1.47 6.76
C ALA A 109 -3.30 -0.36 7.03
N LEU A 110 -3.47 0.82 6.42
CA LEU A 110 -2.62 1.99 6.65
C LEU A 110 -2.70 2.51 8.09
N ALA A 111 -3.90 2.53 8.70
CA ALA A 111 -4.08 2.96 10.09
C ALA A 111 -3.46 1.98 11.10
N ILE A 112 -3.65 0.67 10.88
CA ILE A 112 -3.00 -0.38 11.70
C ILE A 112 -1.48 -0.29 11.56
N PHE A 113 -0.97 -0.09 10.33
CA PHE A 113 0.45 0.13 10.12
C PHE A 113 0.93 1.38 10.87
N GLY A 114 0.29 2.54 10.63
CA GLY A 114 0.71 3.83 11.17
C GLY A 114 0.72 3.85 12.69
N SER A 115 -0.32 3.30 13.32
CA SER A 115 -0.37 3.16 14.79
C SER A 115 0.77 2.29 15.32
N ARG A 116 1.04 1.13 14.69
CA ARG A 116 2.12 0.24 15.12
C ARG A 116 3.50 0.84 14.87
N TYR A 117 3.69 1.51 13.74
CA TYR A 117 4.91 2.20 13.38
C TYR A 117 5.23 3.33 14.35
N ALA A 118 4.23 4.14 14.71
CA ALA A 118 4.37 5.22 15.70
C ALA A 118 4.76 4.69 17.09
N THR A 119 4.32 3.49 17.45
CA THR A 119 4.67 2.84 18.74
C THR A 119 5.93 1.97 18.67
N SER A 120 6.52 1.78 17.50
CA SER A 120 7.64 0.88 17.33
C SER A 120 8.97 1.58 17.63
N GLU A 121 9.82 0.94 18.43
CA GLU A 121 11.17 1.40 18.80
C GLU A 121 12.17 1.28 17.64
N ILE A 122 11.75 1.63 16.41
CA ILE A 122 12.58 1.61 15.19
C ILE A 122 13.80 2.53 15.32
N TYR A 123 13.71 3.57 16.16
CA TYR A 123 14.80 4.46 16.49
C TYR A 123 15.91 3.79 17.32
N ASP A 124 15.63 2.64 17.94
CA ASP A 124 16.46 2.03 19.00
C ASP A 124 17.33 0.87 18.50
N TRP A 125 17.44 0.71 17.18
CA TRP A 125 17.63 -0.62 16.61
C TRP A 125 19.06 -1.19 16.57
N ASN A 126 20.03 -0.59 17.29
CA ASN A 126 21.30 -1.20 17.76
C ASN A 126 22.30 -0.11 18.17
N ALA A 127 21.94 0.70 19.14
CA ALA A 127 22.90 1.48 19.91
C ALA A 127 22.44 1.42 21.37
N PRO A 128 23.36 1.48 22.35
CA PRO A 128 22.96 1.58 23.76
C PRO A 128 22.08 2.81 24.03
N VAL A 129 22.00 3.75 23.08
CA VAL A 129 21.16 4.93 23.04
C VAL A 129 20.81 5.23 21.57
N PRO A 130 19.58 5.61 21.21
CA PRO A 130 19.25 6.03 19.85
C PRO A 130 20.14 7.20 19.37
N LEU A 131 20.45 7.26 18.07
CA LEU A 131 21.19 8.39 17.47
C LEU A 131 20.46 9.73 17.67
N SER A 132 19.13 9.67 17.76
CA SER A 132 18.24 10.75 18.18
C SER A 132 16.88 10.16 18.57
N ASN A 133 16.17 10.82 19.48
CA ASN A 133 14.79 10.48 19.84
C ASN A 133 13.81 10.70 18.66
N ASP A 134 14.19 11.52 17.69
CA ASP A 134 13.40 11.78 16.48
C ASP A 134 13.77 10.82 15.35
N PHE A 135 12.78 10.10 14.84
CA PHE A 135 12.92 9.12 13.76
C PHE A 135 13.66 9.69 12.53
N TRP A 136 13.20 10.82 12.01
CA TRP A 136 13.80 11.44 10.81
C TRP A 136 15.23 11.90 11.05
N VAL A 137 15.52 12.42 12.24
CA VAL A 137 16.85 12.87 12.63
C VAL A 137 17.81 11.69 12.70
N SER A 138 17.40 10.59 13.34
CA SER A 138 18.18 9.34 13.39
C SER A 138 18.54 8.82 11.99
N ARG A 139 17.61 8.90 11.01
CA ARG A 139 17.87 8.52 9.61
C ARG A 139 18.85 9.44 8.90
N THR A 140 18.71 10.76 9.08
CA THR A 140 19.64 11.72 8.45
C THR A 140 21.07 11.56 8.99
N ILE A 141 21.23 11.29 10.28
CA ILE A 141 22.53 11.06 10.92
C ILE A 141 23.15 9.75 10.40
N ALA A 142 22.36 8.67 10.31
CA ALA A 142 22.82 7.40 9.75
C ALA A 142 23.29 7.53 8.29
N HIS A 143 22.60 8.33 7.47
CA HIS A 143 23.01 8.65 6.10
C HIS A 143 24.35 9.38 6.04
N GLN A 144 24.55 10.38 6.91
CA GLN A 144 25.78 11.17 6.96
C GLN A 144 27.01 10.35 7.35
N HIS A 145 26.84 9.28 8.13
CA HIS A 145 27.95 8.48 8.62
C HIS A 145 28.53 7.49 7.61
N GLY A 146 27.86 7.25 6.46
CA GLY A 146 28.38 6.42 5.37
C GLY A 146 28.60 4.95 5.76
N CYS A 147 27.70 4.06 5.33
CA CYS A 147 27.85 2.63 5.60
C CYS A 147 28.78 1.96 4.57
N VAL A 148 29.93 1.43 5.01
CA VAL A 148 30.93 0.82 4.13
C VAL A 148 30.64 -0.68 3.86
N SER A 149 29.87 -1.36 4.72
CA SER A 149 29.51 -2.79 4.57
C SER A 149 28.14 -3.13 5.20
N PRO A 150 27.24 -3.86 4.51
CA PRO A 150 25.95 -4.31 5.06
C PRO A 150 26.10 -5.35 6.19
N PRO A 151 25.18 -5.43 7.17
CA PRO A 151 23.96 -4.62 7.35
C PRO A 151 24.19 -3.26 8.01
N CYS A 152 23.58 -2.23 7.44
CA CYS A 152 23.65 -0.84 7.89
C CYS A 152 22.59 -0.45 8.95
N PHE A 153 22.04 -1.42 9.69
CA PHE A 153 20.93 -1.17 10.63
C PHE A 153 21.36 -0.61 11.98
N ALA A 154 22.67 -0.51 12.16
CA ALA A 154 23.27 -0.73 13.44
C ALA A 154 24.78 -0.64 13.30
N ILE A 155 25.46 -0.27 14.37
CA ILE A 155 26.90 -0.52 14.51
C ILE A 155 27.19 -2.04 14.71
N SER A 156 26.18 -2.94 14.64
CA SER A 156 26.35 -4.41 14.72
C SER A 156 25.21 -5.25 14.09
N GLN A 157 25.52 -6.43 13.53
CA GLN A 157 24.51 -7.45 13.18
C GLN A 157 23.65 -7.83 14.40
N ARG A 158 22.32 -7.98 14.23
CA ARG A 158 21.45 -8.41 15.33
C ARG A 158 21.68 -9.89 15.57
N MET A 159 22.32 -10.18 16.70
CA MET A 159 22.59 -11.54 17.14
C MET A 159 21.56 -11.98 18.18
N ASN A 160 21.21 -13.26 18.20
CA ASN A 160 20.55 -13.90 19.33
C ASN A 160 21.42 -13.79 20.60
N ALA A 161 20.87 -14.17 21.75
CA ALA A 161 21.61 -14.29 23.00
C ALA A 161 22.90 -15.14 22.86
N ASP A 162 22.92 -16.06 21.90
CA ASP A 162 24.05 -16.95 21.58
C ASP A 162 24.99 -16.40 20.48
N HIS A 163 24.94 -15.09 20.19
CA HIS A 163 25.76 -14.45 19.15
C HIS A 163 25.56 -15.00 17.71
N THR A 164 24.39 -15.58 17.41
CA THR A 164 24.03 -16.07 16.06
C THR A 164 23.07 -15.10 15.35
N PRO A 165 23.16 -14.88 14.03
CA PRO A 165 22.26 -13.96 13.33
C PRO A 165 20.79 -14.40 13.44
N ILE A 166 19.90 -13.47 13.74
CA ILE A 166 18.47 -13.75 13.88
C ILE A 166 17.85 -14.03 12.49
N PHE A 167 17.35 -15.25 12.29
CA PHE A 167 16.69 -15.67 11.05
C PHE A 167 15.39 -14.87 10.80
N GLY A 168 15.17 -14.43 9.56
CA GLY A 168 13.96 -13.71 9.14
C GLY A 168 13.98 -12.19 9.37
N VAL A 169 15.10 -11.64 9.84
CA VAL A 169 15.34 -10.18 9.84
C VAL A 169 15.97 -9.82 8.49
N HIS A 170 15.16 -9.36 7.54
CA HIS A 170 15.70 -8.76 6.32
C HIS A 170 16.37 -7.43 6.68
N GLU A 171 17.61 -7.27 6.20
CA GLU A 171 18.39 -6.04 6.34
C GLU A 171 17.64 -4.88 5.65
N TYR A 172 17.20 -3.89 6.43
CA TYR A 172 16.38 -2.76 5.98
C TYR A 172 17.17 -1.72 5.17
N VAL A 173 17.77 -2.01 4.01
CA VAL A 173 18.65 -1.01 3.33
C VAL A 173 17.94 0.33 3.09
N LEU A 174 18.26 1.38 3.88
CA LEU A 174 17.55 2.68 3.95
C LEU A 174 17.18 3.23 2.57
N TYR A 175 18.15 3.24 1.66
CA TYR A 175 18.03 3.79 0.32
C TYR A 175 17.10 2.96 -0.60
N VAL A 176 17.05 1.65 -0.37
CA VAL A 176 16.20 0.75 -1.14
C VAL A 176 14.80 0.75 -0.55
N THR A 177 14.68 0.64 0.77
CA THR A 177 13.38 0.53 1.45
C THR A 177 12.61 1.85 1.45
N ASP A 178 13.25 2.96 1.80
CA ASP A 178 12.59 4.28 1.79
C ASP A 178 12.34 4.76 0.35
N GLY A 179 13.25 4.44 -0.58
CA GLY A 179 13.10 4.75 -2.00
C GLY A 179 11.88 4.06 -2.63
N ILE A 180 11.67 2.76 -2.36
CA ILE A 180 10.50 2.02 -2.83
C ILE A 180 9.21 2.64 -2.29
N LEU A 181 9.15 2.92 -0.97
CA LEU A 181 7.96 3.53 -0.37
C LEU A 181 7.64 4.90 -0.96
N PHE A 182 8.65 5.73 -1.17
CA PHE A 182 8.49 7.03 -1.80
C PHE A 182 7.95 6.91 -3.24
N LEU A 183 8.51 6.01 -4.04
CA LEU A 183 8.04 5.77 -5.42
C LEU A 183 6.60 5.25 -5.45
N LEU A 184 6.23 4.35 -4.54
CA LEU A 184 4.87 3.85 -4.43
C LEU A 184 3.89 4.95 -4.00
N LEU A 185 4.29 5.79 -3.04
CA LEU A 185 3.49 6.94 -2.61
C LEU A 185 3.29 7.93 -3.77
N LEU A 186 4.34 8.20 -4.54
CA LEU A 186 4.27 9.05 -5.73
C LEU A 186 3.36 8.42 -6.81
N GLY A 187 3.44 7.11 -7.01
CA GLY A 187 2.57 6.36 -7.92
C GLY A 187 1.09 6.42 -7.51
N LEU A 188 0.81 6.32 -6.20
CA LEU A 188 -0.53 6.51 -5.66
C LEU A 188 -1.03 7.95 -5.83
N ALA A 189 -0.22 8.94 -5.45
CA ALA A 189 -0.56 10.36 -5.57
C ALA A 189 -0.86 10.75 -7.02
N THR A 190 0.00 10.36 -7.96
CA THR A 190 -0.21 10.62 -9.40
C THR A 190 -1.46 9.90 -9.93
N GLY A 191 -1.72 8.67 -9.46
CA GLY A 191 -2.96 7.95 -9.77
C GLY A 191 -4.21 8.67 -9.27
N VAL A 192 -4.19 9.19 -8.03
CA VAL A 192 -5.31 9.95 -7.44
C VAL A 192 -5.55 11.24 -8.22
N ILE A 193 -4.49 11.98 -8.55
CA ILE A 193 -4.57 13.19 -9.38
C ILE A 193 -5.18 12.85 -10.74
N TYR A 194 -4.72 11.76 -11.39
CA TYR A 194 -5.28 11.30 -12.65
C TYR A 194 -6.78 10.95 -12.54
N LEU A 195 -7.16 10.17 -11.53
CA LEU A 195 -8.57 9.84 -11.25
C LEU A 195 -9.42 11.10 -11.06
N ALA A 196 -8.94 12.07 -10.29
CA ALA A 196 -9.62 13.34 -10.08
C ALA A 196 -9.80 14.09 -11.41
N MET A 197 -8.74 14.22 -12.21
CA MET A 197 -8.80 14.88 -13.51
C MET A 197 -9.85 14.25 -14.44
N VAL A 198 -9.88 12.92 -14.55
CA VAL A 198 -10.86 12.25 -15.42
C VAL A 198 -12.28 12.31 -14.85
N SER A 199 -12.43 12.36 -13.53
CA SER A 199 -13.74 12.43 -12.85
C SER A 199 -14.37 13.83 -12.89
N PHE A 200 -13.56 14.89 -12.95
CA PHE A 200 -14.05 16.27 -12.97
C PHE A 200 -14.07 16.90 -14.37
N ARG A 201 -13.55 16.22 -15.40
CA ARG A 201 -13.57 16.74 -16.77
C ARG A 201 -15.00 16.82 -17.32
N SER A 202 -15.53 18.03 -17.50
CA SER A 202 -16.83 18.25 -18.15
C SER A 202 -16.80 17.67 -19.57
N VAL A 203 -17.80 16.85 -19.92
CA VAL A 203 -17.97 16.38 -21.30
C VAL A 203 -18.33 17.60 -22.17
N PRO A 204 -17.58 17.90 -23.25
CA PRO A 204 -17.94 19.00 -24.14
C PRO A 204 -19.34 18.76 -24.72
N SER A 205 -20.22 19.75 -24.57
CA SER A 205 -21.63 19.76 -25.01
C SER A 205 -21.83 19.70 -26.53
N SER A 206 -20.79 19.49 -27.35
CA SER A 206 -20.83 19.75 -28.79
C SER A 206 -21.30 18.56 -29.66
N ALA A 207 -22.12 17.65 -29.13
CA ALA A 207 -22.72 16.58 -29.92
C ALA A 207 -24.14 16.25 -29.42
N ALA A 208 -24.89 17.32 -29.15
CA ALA A 208 -26.34 17.30 -28.93
C ALA A 208 -27.01 18.08 -30.07
N GLU A 209 -26.86 17.59 -31.30
CA GLU A 209 -27.85 17.83 -32.35
C GLU A 209 -28.22 16.45 -32.89
N PRO A 210 -29.41 15.94 -32.56
CA PRO A 210 -30.02 14.88 -33.34
C PRO A 210 -30.55 15.53 -34.63
N GLU A 211 -29.97 15.19 -35.78
CA GLU A 211 -30.67 15.37 -37.05
C GLU A 211 -31.90 14.43 -37.04
N HIS A 212 -33.06 15.05 -37.25
CA HIS A 212 -34.38 14.45 -37.34
C HIS A 212 -34.56 13.57 -38.58
#